data_AF-A0A1B6E6Y5-F1
#
_entry.id   AF-A0A1B6E6Y5-F1
#
_cell.length_a   1.000
_cell.length_b   1.000
_cell.length_c   1.000
_cell.angle_alpha   90.00
_cell.angle_beta   90.00
_cell.angle_gamma   90.00
#
_symmetry.space_group_name_H-M   'P 1'
#
loop_
_entity.id
_entity.type
_entity.pdbx_description
1 polymer ?
#
loop_
_entity_poly.entity_id
_entity_poly.type
_entity_poly.pdbx_seq_one_letter_code
_entity_poly.pdbx_strand_id
1 'polypeptide(L)'
;MPREVAFGSVVTLKNHRTGGGYLHSHWHLYPDGVGARQQQITTYTHKDENNKWLVKKYNNDSTNGTELLKHGDLVRLEHVLTRRNLHSHREQAPITKKHYQVTGYGENGTGDANDVWKVEIIGGVVGDVVTTVTSRLKLVHYLQNCILTTSGKQLPKWAYEQQEVSCNPNLRDKHAIWNVEDNIFANLPNVSFEVYAPGFFERLIESHAVMFQGNSGLKPKEGEITSRPWQWPINYRGQFFSGNSYRIYLLGNPIIWWSNLVFLAAFVIVFAWNAIQEQRGYKDPDHVIEMNGKRTLSCGWLFIGWLLHYVPFWAMGRVLYFHHYFPALLFSSMLTGVVVSYLLKALQSVLPETLKNAVFHFFSGVIFAVILYSFYLFSPLSYGMSGPNSNEPSSIMYGLKWLDSWEF
;
A
#
# COMPACT_ATOMS: atom_id res chain seq x y z
N MET A 1 -0.90 2.10 33.06
CA MET A 1 -1.65 3.37 33.05
C MET A 1 -3.06 3.14 33.56
N PRO A 2 -3.71 4.14 34.16
CA PRO A 2 -5.11 4.06 34.51
C PRO A 2 -6.01 3.95 33.28
N ARG A 3 -7.10 3.18 33.40
CA ARG A 3 -8.08 3.00 32.34
C ARG A 3 -8.94 4.25 32.13
N GLU A 4 -9.41 4.83 33.23
CA GLU A 4 -10.28 6.00 33.23
C GLU A 4 -9.43 7.28 33.22
N VAL A 5 -9.90 8.29 32.51
CA VAL A 5 -9.24 9.59 32.42
C VAL A 5 -9.91 10.55 33.40
N ALA A 6 -9.12 11.30 34.16
CA ALA A 6 -9.59 12.29 35.11
C ALA A 6 -9.13 13.69 34.73
N PHE A 7 -9.78 14.71 35.26
CA PHE A 7 -9.22 16.05 35.27
C PHE A 7 -7.91 16.04 36.09
N GLY A 8 -6.88 16.70 35.57
CA GLY A 8 -5.51 16.64 36.10
C GLY A 8 -4.67 15.49 35.54
N SER A 9 -5.24 14.58 34.74
CA SER A 9 -4.48 13.56 34.02
C SER A 9 -3.56 14.19 32.99
N VAL A 10 -2.34 13.65 32.87
CA VAL A 10 -1.46 13.88 31.72
C VAL A 10 -1.70 12.77 30.71
N VAL A 11 -2.14 13.12 29.52
CA VAL A 11 -2.55 12.19 28.46
C VAL A 11 -1.76 12.40 27.18
N THR A 12 -1.71 11.36 26.33
CA THR A 12 -1.33 11.49 24.92
C THR A 12 -2.56 11.19 24.06
N LEU A 13 -2.80 12.04 23.06
CA LEU A 13 -3.92 11.90 22.14
C LEU A 13 -3.41 11.42 20.79
N LYS A 14 -3.92 10.30 20.29
CA LYS A 14 -3.57 9.77 18.97
C LYS A 14 -4.76 9.83 18.03
N ASN A 15 -4.49 10.17 16.78
CA ASN A 15 -5.51 10.15 15.74
C ASN A 15 -5.80 8.70 15.33
N HIS A 16 -7.08 8.33 15.24
CA HIS A 16 -7.50 6.95 14.95
C HIS A 16 -7.27 6.54 13.49
N ARG A 17 -6.97 7.46 12.56
CA ARG A 17 -6.75 7.06 11.17
C ARG A 17 -5.54 6.12 11.06
N THR A 18 -5.51 5.25 10.04
CA THR A 18 -4.34 4.42 9.74
C THR A 18 -3.10 5.30 9.51
N GLY A 19 -2.04 5.09 10.28
CA GLY A 19 -0.85 5.94 10.26
C GLY A 19 -1.06 7.33 10.87
N GLY A 20 -2.07 7.50 11.71
CA GLY A 20 -2.32 8.71 12.49
C GLY A 20 -1.22 8.96 13.51
N GLY A 21 -0.86 10.23 13.70
CA GLY A 21 0.12 10.65 14.70
C GLY A 21 -0.50 11.06 16.02
N TYR A 22 0.37 11.30 17.00
CA TYR A 22 0.05 11.93 18.28
C TYR A 22 -0.12 13.42 18.12
N LEU A 23 -1.09 14.03 18.82
CA LEU A 23 -1.18 15.48 18.94
C LEU A 23 0.11 16.00 19.59
N HIS A 24 0.80 16.87 18.89
CA HIS A 24 2.16 17.26 19.20
C HIS A 24 2.32 18.78 19.19
N SER A 25 3.21 19.30 20.03
CA SER A 25 3.60 20.70 20.00
C SER A 25 5.05 20.88 20.43
N HIS A 26 5.68 21.94 19.92
CA HIS A 26 7.08 22.27 20.19
C HIS A 26 7.26 23.79 20.14
N TRP A 27 8.38 24.30 20.65
CA TRP A 27 8.62 25.75 20.85
C TRP A 27 8.60 26.63 19.59
N HIS A 28 8.51 26.07 18.39
CA HIS A 28 8.50 26.84 17.14
C HIS A 28 7.12 27.43 16.86
N LEU A 29 7.10 28.67 16.37
CA LEU A 29 5.88 29.37 15.97
C LEU A 29 5.61 29.15 14.49
N TYR A 30 4.36 29.31 14.06
CA TYR A 30 4.06 29.42 12.63
C TYR A 30 4.83 30.61 12.03
N PRO A 31 5.39 30.46 10.81
CA PRO A 31 6.16 31.52 10.18
C PRO A 31 5.26 32.67 9.71
N ASP A 32 5.89 33.83 9.46
CA ASP A 32 5.19 34.99 8.94
C ASP A 32 4.44 34.68 7.63
N GLY A 33 3.20 35.14 7.52
CA GLY A 33 2.33 34.87 6.38
C GLY A 33 1.56 33.54 6.44
N VAL A 34 1.76 32.72 7.48
CA VAL A 34 1.03 31.45 7.69
C VAL A 34 0.11 31.58 8.91
N GLY A 35 -0.97 32.36 8.75
CA GLY A 35 -1.92 32.62 9.82
C GLY A 35 -1.28 33.34 11.02
N ALA A 36 -1.74 33.01 12.22
CA ALA A 36 -1.31 33.65 13.44
C ALA A 36 0.06 33.12 13.84
N ARG A 37 0.95 34.04 14.22
CA ARG A 37 2.31 33.74 14.67
C ARG A 37 2.31 33.20 16.11
N GLN A 38 1.71 32.04 16.29
CA GLN A 38 1.57 31.32 17.56
C GLN A 38 2.24 29.95 17.48
N GLN A 39 2.32 29.24 18.61
CA GLN A 39 3.00 27.95 18.69
C GLN A 39 2.37 26.92 17.75
N GLN A 40 3.21 26.16 17.04
CA GLN A 40 2.77 25.12 16.13
C GLN A 40 2.12 23.95 16.86
N ILE A 41 1.02 23.46 16.30
CA ILE A 41 0.36 22.22 16.68
C ILE A 41 0.32 21.32 15.45
N THR A 42 0.82 20.11 15.61
CA THR A 42 0.98 19.14 14.52
C THR A 42 0.56 17.76 15.00
N THR A 43 0.65 16.77 14.11
CA THR A 43 0.79 15.39 14.57
C THR A 43 2.14 14.80 14.25
N TYR A 44 2.71 14.11 15.23
CA TYR A 44 3.99 13.42 15.13
C TYR A 44 3.81 11.90 15.25
N THR A 45 4.54 11.11 14.47
CA THR A 45 4.30 9.65 14.35
C THR A 45 5.01 8.82 15.42
N HIS A 46 5.86 9.42 16.23
CA HIS A 46 6.65 8.73 17.25
C HIS A 46 6.26 9.17 18.67
N LYS A 47 6.56 8.32 19.65
CA LYS A 47 6.37 8.66 21.07
C LYS A 47 7.43 9.69 21.47
N ASP A 48 6.98 10.79 22.08
CA ASP A 48 7.79 11.92 22.49
C ASP A 48 7.18 12.58 23.74
N GLU A 49 7.99 13.25 24.55
CA GLU A 49 7.53 14.04 25.70
C GLU A 49 6.66 15.23 25.29
N ASN A 50 6.88 15.77 24.09
CA ASN A 50 6.08 16.81 23.44
C ASN A 50 4.68 16.35 22.97
N ASN A 51 4.34 15.08 23.21
CA ASN A 51 2.99 14.56 22.95
C ASN A 51 2.08 14.63 24.19
N LYS A 52 2.59 15.14 25.31
CA LYS A 52 1.89 15.13 26.61
C LYS A 52 1.02 16.37 26.82
N TRP A 53 -0.24 16.13 27.13
CA TRP A 53 -1.26 17.15 27.36
C TRP A 53 -1.88 16.96 28.74
N LEU A 54 -1.96 18.03 29.53
CA LEU A 54 -2.66 18.07 30.81
C LEU A 54 -4.13 18.42 30.56
N VAL A 55 -5.03 17.57 31.04
CA VAL A 55 -6.48 17.79 30.96
C VAL A 55 -6.93 18.68 32.10
N LYS A 56 -7.34 19.91 31.80
CA LYS A 56 -7.87 20.88 32.77
C LYS A 56 -9.35 21.13 32.57
N LYS A 57 -10.04 21.55 33.63
CA LYS A 57 -11.39 22.11 33.49
C LYS A 57 -11.32 23.45 32.78
N TYR A 58 -12.38 23.80 32.06
CA TYR A 58 -12.45 25.08 31.36
C TYR A 58 -12.54 26.30 32.30
N ASN A 59 -13.08 26.13 33.51
CA ASN A 59 -13.46 27.22 34.42
C ASN A 59 -12.73 27.25 35.77
N ASN A 60 -11.95 26.22 36.12
CA ASN A 60 -11.27 26.14 37.41
C ASN A 60 -9.96 25.37 37.29
N ASP A 61 -8.89 25.87 37.90
CA ASP A 61 -7.60 25.19 37.96
C ASP A 61 -7.51 24.18 39.13
N SER A 62 -8.48 24.18 40.05
CA SER A 62 -8.51 23.29 41.21
C SER A 62 -9.51 22.15 41.04
N THR A 63 -9.03 20.92 41.20
CA THR A 63 -9.86 19.71 41.35
C THR A 63 -9.76 19.22 42.79
N ASN A 64 -10.84 19.36 43.56
CA ASN A 64 -10.93 18.73 44.87
C ASN A 64 -11.24 17.24 44.68
N GLY A 65 -10.20 16.41 44.74
CA GLY A 65 -10.32 14.96 44.57
C GLY A 65 -10.18 14.48 43.12
N THR A 66 -10.52 13.20 42.90
CA THR A 66 -10.46 12.55 41.58
C THR A 66 -11.80 12.71 40.87
N GLU A 67 -11.85 13.58 39.87
CA GLU A 67 -13.03 13.78 39.03
C GLU A 67 -12.79 13.23 37.64
N LEU A 68 -13.60 12.25 37.25
CA LEU A 68 -13.49 11.57 35.95
C LEU A 68 -13.99 12.47 34.82
N LEU A 69 -13.27 12.46 33.70
CA LEU A 69 -13.65 13.14 32.47
C LEU A 69 -14.77 12.36 31.78
N LYS A 70 -15.88 13.04 31.46
CA LYS A 70 -17.09 12.41 30.90
C LYS A 70 -17.47 12.98 29.53
N HIS A 71 -18.33 12.25 28.83
CA HIS A 71 -18.95 12.71 27.59
C HIS A 71 -19.69 14.04 27.82
N GLY A 72 -19.38 15.03 27.00
CA GLY A 72 -19.99 16.36 27.02
C GLY A 72 -19.22 17.40 27.83
N ASP A 73 -18.20 17.00 28.58
CA ASP A 73 -17.41 17.92 29.41
C ASP A 73 -16.61 18.92 28.57
N LEU A 74 -16.47 20.13 29.12
CA LEU A 74 -15.64 21.19 28.56
C LEU A 74 -14.27 21.19 29.22
N VAL A 75 -13.23 21.10 28.40
CA VAL A 75 -11.84 20.99 28.82
C VAL A 75 -10.97 22.10 28.22
N ARG A 76 -9.84 22.34 28.88
CA ARG A 76 -8.65 22.96 28.28
C ARG A 76 -7.55 21.91 28.24
N LEU A 77 -6.84 21.82 27.13
CA LEU A 77 -5.70 20.93 26.97
C LEU A 77 -4.42 21.77 27.00
N GLU A 78 -3.66 21.68 28.09
CA GLU A 78 -2.38 22.39 28.23
C GLU A 78 -1.24 21.48 27.80
N HIS A 79 -0.39 21.93 26.90
CA HIS A 79 0.82 21.22 26.53
C HIS A 79 1.79 21.23 27.72
N VAL A 80 2.21 20.05 28.19
CA VAL A 80 2.95 19.92 29.46
C VAL A 80 4.31 20.64 29.41
N LEU A 81 5.03 20.52 28.29
CA LEU A 81 6.38 21.09 28.20
C LEU A 81 6.37 22.61 28.02
N THR A 82 5.50 23.12 27.15
CA THR A 82 5.51 24.55 26.76
C THR A 82 4.50 25.39 27.52
N ARG A 83 3.60 24.76 28.28
CA ARG A 83 2.57 25.40 29.10
C ARG A 83 1.60 26.28 28.30
N ARG A 84 1.45 26.00 27.00
CA ARG A 84 0.49 26.64 26.10
C ARG A 84 -0.77 25.77 25.99
N ASN A 85 -1.94 26.41 25.88
CA ASN A 85 -3.21 25.74 25.66
C ASN A 85 -3.44 25.44 24.18
N LEU A 86 -4.10 24.32 23.89
CA LEU A 86 -4.63 24.02 22.57
C LEU A 86 -5.72 25.05 22.21
N HIS A 87 -5.51 25.77 21.11
CA HIS A 87 -6.29 26.93 20.74
C HIS A 87 -6.74 26.86 19.27
N SER A 88 -7.87 27.49 18.93
CA SER A 88 -8.24 27.73 17.54
C SER A 88 -8.99 29.04 17.35
N HIS A 89 -8.79 29.67 16.20
CA HIS A 89 -9.34 30.96 15.83
C HIS A 89 -9.69 30.97 14.33
N ARG A 90 -10.45 31.96 13.87
CA ARG A 90 -10.98 32.00 12.48
C ARG A 90 -9.96 32.32 11.38
N GLU A 91 -8.68 32.14 11.63
CA GLU A 91 -7.67 32.23 10.57
C GLU A 91 -7.54 30.90 9.84
N GLN A 92 -7.12 30.96 8.58
CA GLN A 92 -7.05 29.78 7.73
C GLN A 92 -5.90 28.85 8.15
N ALA A 93 -6.15 27.53 8.09
CA ALA A 93 -5.11 26.54 8.35
C ALA A 93 -3.93 26.65 7.35
N PRO A 94 -2.72 26.19 7.72
CA PRO A 94 -1.51 26.36 6.91
C PRO A 94 -1.61 25.80 5.50
N ILE A 95 -2.21 24.61 5.33
CA ILE A 95 -2.33 23.91 4.06
C ILE A 95 -3.80 23.78 3.66
N THR A 96 -4.67 23.37 4.58
CA THR A 96 -6.09 23.15 4.28
C THR A 96 -6.92 24.41 4.50
N LYS A 97 -6.90 25.32 3.52
CA LYS A 97 -7.48 26.68 3.61
C LYS A 97 -8.98 26.78 3.95
N LYS A 98 -9.73 25.68 3.83
CA LYS A 98 -11.14 25.59 4.25
C LYS A 98 -11.32 25.36 5.76
N HIS A 99 -10.25 24.97 6.45
CA HIS A 99 -10.23 24.75 7.89
C HIS A 99 -9.66 25.96 8.63
N TYR A 100 -9.89 26.00 9.93
CA TYR A 100 -9.31 26.97 10.84
C TYR A 100 -7.97 26.49 11.39
N GLN A 101 -7.09 27.45 11.66
CA GLN A 101 -5.77 27.20 12.25
C GLN A 101 -5.93 26.72 13.70
N VAL A 102 -5.09 25.76 14.09
CA VAL A 102 -4.97 25.29 15.47
C VAL A 102 -3.56 25.59 15.94
N THR A 103 -3.43 26.15 17.13
CA THR A 103 -2.18 26.71 17.67
C THR A 103 -2.05 26.42 19.16
N GLY A 104 -0.84 26.63 19.69
CA GLY A 104 -0.61 26.76 21.13
C GLY A 104 -0.66 28.24 21.54
N TYR A 105 -1.56 28.58 22.46
CA TYR A 105 -1.78 29.96 22.93
C TYR A 105 -1.77 30.06 24.47
N GLY A 106 -1.75 31.27 25.01
CA GLY A 106 -1.73 31.52 26.45
C GLY A 106 -0.37 31.24 27.10
N GLU A 107 -0.20 31.45 28.40
CA GLU A 107 1.04 31.16 29.15
C GLU A 107 0.72 30.53 30.50
N ASN A 108 1.50 29.52 30.90
CA ASN A 108 1.28 28.80 32.18
C ASN A 108 -0.17 28.29 32.34
N GLY A 109 -0.77 27.84 31.23
CA GLY A 109 -2.18 27.40 31.19
C GLY A 109 -3.21 28.52 31.22
N THR A 110 -2.80 29.78 31.34
CA THR A 110 -3.68 30.94 31.26
C THR A 110 -3.87 31.34 29.80
N GLY A 111 -5.09 31.28 29.30
CA GLY A 111 -5.43 31.80 27.98
C GLY A 111 -6.87 32.30 27.95
N ASP A 112 -7.55 32.19 26.81
CA ASP A 112 -8.85 32.82 26.59
C ASP A 112 -9.99 31.80 26.42
N ALA A 113 -11.15 32.27 25.93
CA ALA A 113 -12.31 31.42 25.70
C ALA A 113 -12.19 30.55 24.43
N ASN A 114 -11.21 30.80 23.56
CA ASN A 114 -10.90 29.97 22.39
C ASN A 114 -9.97 28.78 22.71
N ASP A 115 -9.66 28.55 23.99
CA ASP A 115 -8.94 27.37 24.44
C ASP A 115 -9.86 26.21 24.85
N VAL A 116 -11.19 26.42 24.76
CA VAL A 116 -12.19 25.50 25.32
C VAL A 116 -12.67 24.50 24.27
N TRP A 117 -12.54 23.23 24.59
CA TRP A 117 -12.93 22.10 23.76
C TRP A 117 -13.95 21.24 24.48
N LYS A 118 -15.02 20.85 23.78
CA LYS A 118 -15.99 19.87 24.25
C LYS A 118 -15.54 18.47 23.86
N VAL A 119 -15.47 17.58 24.83
CA VAL A 119 -15.12 16.17 24.63
C VAL A 119 -16.39 15.38 24.32
N GLU A 120 -16.44 14.75 23.15
CA GLU A 120 -17.57 13.90 22.74
C GLU A 120 -17.10 12.47 22.44
N ILE A 121 -17.58 11.51 23.23
CA ILE A 121 -17.39 10.08 22.94
C ILE A 121 -18.33 9.68 21.79
N ILE A 122 -17.80 9.01 20.77
CA ILE A 122 -18.59 8.53 19.62
C ILE A 122 -19.59 7.47 20.08
N GLY A 123 -20.88 7.74 19.90
CA GLY A 123 -21.96 6.87 20.37
C GLY A 123 -22.14 6.89 21.89
N GLY A 124 -21.46 7.79 22.61
CA GLY A 124 -21.59 7.91 24.05
C GLY A 124 -22.87 8.64 24.46
N VAL A 125 -23.30 8.36 25.69
CA VAL A 125 -24.42 9.00 26.37
C VAL A 125 -23.94 9.85 27.56
N VAL A 126 -24.83 10.68 28.10
CA VAL A 126 -24.51 11.51 29.27
C VAL A 126 -24.10 10.63 30.44
N GLY A 127 -22.93 10.91 31.00
CA GLY A 127 -22.36 10.16 32.13
C GLY A 127 -21.28 9.15 31.74
N ASP A 128 -21.14 8.82 30.45
CA ASP A 128 -20.08 7.93 29.98
C ASP A 128 -18.70 8.51 30.26
N VAL A 129 -17.83 7.71 30.88
CA VAL A 129 -16.47 8.10 31.24
C VAL A 129 -15.51 7.88 30.06
N VAL A 130 -14.60 8.82 29.86
CA VAL A 130 -13.52 8.70 28.88
C VAL A 130 -12.52 7.64 29.36
N THR A 131 -12.25 6.64 28.51
CA THR A 131 -11.31 5.57 28.78
C THR A 131 -10.17 5.55 27.78
N THR A 132 -8.99 5.10 28.22
CA THR A 132 -7.83 4.94 27.35
C THR A 132 -8.02 3.81 26.35
N VAL A 133 -7.49 3.99 25.14
CA VAL A 133 -7.51 3.08 23.97
C VAL A 133 -8.91 2.78 23.41
N THR A 134 -9.91 2.50 24.25
CA THR A 134 -11.25 2.06 23.85
C THR A 134 -12.19 3.20 23.49
N SER A 135 -12.16 4.33 24.20
CA SER A 135 -13.03 5.46 23.87
C SER A 135 -12.53 6.16 22.61
N ARG A 136 -13.41 6.25 21.61
CA ARG A 136 -13.21 7.10 20.42
C ARG A 136 -13.80 8.47 20.69
N LEU A 137 -12.97 9.49 20.61
CA LEU A 137 -13.25 10.86 21.03
C LEU A 137 -13.29 11.80 19.82
N LYS A 138 -14.14 12.81 19.94
CA LYS A 138 -14.14 14.02 19.13
C LYS A 138 -13.91 15.21 20.05
N LEU A 139 -13.06 16.13 19.62
CA LEU A 139 -12.80 17.38 20.33
C LEU A 139 -13.41 18.51 19.51
N VAL A 140 -14.57 19.02 19.96
CA VAL A 140 -15.30 20.08 19.28
C VAL A 140 -14.95 21.40 19.94
N HIS A 141 -14.42 22.34 19.17
CA HIS A 141 -14.11 23.67 19.66
C HIS A 141 -15.39 24.40 20.07
N TYR A 142 -15.45 24.90 21.30
CA TYR A 142 -16.68 25.41 21.90
C TYR A 142 -17.22 26.67 21.19
N LEU A 143 -16.36 27.66 20.91
CA LEU A 143 -16.80 28.92 20.27
C LEU A 143 -16.89 28.86 18.74
N GLN A 144 -15.88 28.27 18.09
CA GLN A 144 -15.81 28.23 16.62
C GLN A 144 -16.69 27.16 15.98
N ASN A 145 -17.30 26.25 16.77
CA ASN A 145 -18.12 25.14 16.28
C ASN A 145 -17.44 24.33 15.17
N CYS A 146 -16.15 24.08 15.34
CA CYS A 146 -15.34 23.25 14.44
C CYS A 146 -14.77 22.08 15.23
N ILE A 147 -14.30 21.04 14.52
CA ILE A 147 -13.78 19.82 15.15
C ILE A 147 -12.27 19.68 14.91
N LEU A 148 -11.52 19.32 15.96
CA LEU A 148 -10.10 19.04 15.87
C LEU A 148 -9.86 17.84 14.96
N THR A 149 -9.14 18.04 13.86
CA THR A 149 -8.90 17.01 12.85
C THR A 149 -7.46 17.01 12.35
N THR A 150 -7.10 15.94 11.65
CA THR A 150 -5.87 15.88 10.86
C THR A 150 -6.25 15.94 9.38
N SER A 151 -5.53 16.74 8.58
CA SER A 151 -5.87 16.87 7.16
C SER A 151 -5.26 15.77 6.28
N GLY A 152 -4.38 14.93 6.84
CA GLY A 152 -3.59 13.97 6.08
C GLY A 152 -2.42 14.57 5.30
N LYS A 153 -2.29 15.90 5.29
CA LYS A 153 -1.25 16.60 4.55
C LYS A 153 -0.02 16.84 5.41
N GLN A 154 1.13 16.72 4.77
CA GLN A 154 2.41 17.03 5.37
C GLN A 154 2.63 18.56 5.36
N LEU A 155 3.08 19.10 6.47
CA LEU A 155 3.53 20.49 6.56
C LEU A 155 4.91 20.63 5.88
N PRO A 156 5.30 21.83 5.44
CA PRO A 156 6.62 22.05 4.86
C PRO A 156 7.75 21.97 5.90
N LYS A 157 8.99 22.13 5.42
CA LYS A 157 10.22 22.04 6.23
C LYS A 157 10.24 22.93 7.49
N TRP A 158 9.54 24.06 7.48
CA TRP A 158 9.44 24.95 8.65
C TRP A 158 8.71 24.32 9.86
N ALA A 159 7.99 23.21 9.64
CA ALA A 159 7.36 22.39 10.68
C ALA A 159 7.86 20.94 10.64
N TYR A 160 9.14 20.75 10.29
CA TYR A 160 9.82 19.45 10.34
C TYR A 160 9.13 18.35 9.53
N GLU A 161 8.36 18.73 8.51
CA GLU A 161 7.62 17.79 7.68
C GLU A 161 6.67 16.87 8.48
N GLN A 162 6.19 17.36 9.63
CA GLN A 162 5.13 16.74 10.43
C GLN A 162 3.76 16.91 9.74
N GLN A 163 2.70 16.28 10.24
CA GLN A 163 1.39 16.40 9.60
C GLN A 163 0.54 17.54 10.19
N GLU A 164 -0.29 18.15 9.35
CA GLU A 164 -1.16 19.27 9.72
C GLU A 164 -2.30 18.84 10.65
N VAL A 165 -2.42 19.55 11.78
CA VAL A 165 -3.62 19.59 12.63
C VAL A 165 -4.38 20.88 12.33
N SER A 166 -5.70 20.79 12.25
CA SER A 166 -6.57 21.93 11.95
C SER A 166 -7.95 21.74 12.58
N CYS A 167 -8.77 22.80 12.59
CA CYS A 167 -10.15 22.72 13.08
C CYS A 167 -11.12 22.81 11.91
N ASN A 168 -11.83 21.73 11.63
CA ASN A 168 -12.73 21.60 10.48
C ASN A 168 -14.15 22.05 10.84
N PRO A 169 -14.75 23.03 10.14
CA PRO A 169 -16.14 23.43 10.37
C PRO A 169 -17.15 22.28 10.16
N ASN A 170 -16.78 21.21 9.43
CA ASN A 170 -17.61 20.02 9.28
C ASN A 170 -17.40 19.01 10.42
N LEU A 171 -18.31 19.00 11.40
CA LEU A 171 -18.27 18.11 12.57
C LEU A 171 -18.41 16.60 12.24
N ARG A 172 -18.80 16.26 11.01
CA ARG A 172 -18.93 14.87 10.53
C ARG A 172 -17.64 14.33 9.89
N ASP A 173 -16.52 15.04 10.03
CA ASP A 173 -15.22 14.59 9.54
C ASP A 173 -14.81 13.24 10.14
N LYS A 174 -14.46 12.28 9.27
CA LYS A 174 -14.02 10.94 9.64
C LYS A 174 -12.59 10.93 10.19
N HIS A 175 -11.79 11.95 9.86
CA HIS A 175 -10.40 12.08 10.34
C HIS A 175 -10.28 12.80 11.69
N ALA A 176 -11.40 13.25 12.26
CA ALA A 176 -11.46 13.97 13.52
C ALA A 176 -11.61 13.06 14.76
N ILE A 177 -11.34 11.77 14.59
CA ILE A 177 -11.46 10.77 15.65
C ILE A 177 -10.11 10.61 16.34
N TRP A 178 -10.11 10.76 17.65
CA TRP A 178 -8.95 10.64 18.52
C TRP A 178 -9.18 9.57 19.58
N ASN A 179 -8.11 9.05 20.17
CA ASN A 179 -8.17 8.21 21.36
C ASN A 179 -7.05 8.63 22.32
N VAL A 180 -7.28 8.45 23.62
CA VAL A 180 -6.21 8.59 24.61
C VAL A 180 -5.36 7.33 24.58
N GLU A 181 -4.08 7.42 24.26
CA GLU A 181 -3.19 6.24 24.17
C GLU A 181 -2.42 6.00 25.47
N ASP A 182 -1.82 7.04 26.05
CA ASP A 182 -1.19 6.98 27.37
C ASP A 182 -1.93 7.91 28.34
N ASN A 183 -2.05 7.51 29.61
CA ASN A 183 -2.68 8.27 30.69
C ASN A 183 -1.85 8.14 31.97
N ILE A 184 -1.52 9.27 32.58
CA ILE A 184 -0.73 9.35 33.81
C ILE A 184 -1.53 10.16 34.82
N PHE A 185 -1.92 9.49 35.90
CA PHE A 185 -2.61 10.10 37.02
C PHE A 185 -2.41 9.27 38.29
N ALA A 186 -1.80 9.85 39.31
CA ALA A 186 -1.36 9.11 40.50
C ALA A 186 -2.52 8.56 41.35
N ASN A 187 -3.67 9.22 41.34
CA ASN A 187 -4.81 8.87 42.20
C ASN A 187 -5.75 7.82 41.59
N LEU A 188 -5.39 7.22 40.44
CA LEU A 188 -6.16 6.12 39.83
C LEU A 188 -5.27 4.87 39.66
N PRO A 189 -5.83 3.66 39.86
CA PRO A 189 -5.07 2.42 39.73
C PRO A 189 -4.71 2.12 38.27
N ASN A 190 -3.53 1.53 38.08
CA ASN A 190 -3.09 1.04 36.77
C ASN A 190 -3.79 -0.27 36.39
N VAL A 191 -4.09 -0.45 35.10
CA VAL A 191 -4.63 -1.70 34.55
C VAL A 191 -3.62 -2.41 33.63
N SER A 192 -3.79 -3.73 33.46
CA SER A 192 -3.01 -4.55 32.51
C SER A 192 -3.38 -4.21 31.06
N PHE A 193 -2.41 -4.34 30.15
CA PHE A 193 -2.63 -4.14 28.71
C PHE A 193 -3.55 -5.18 28.06
N GLU A 194 -3.69 -6.36 28.67
CA GLU A 194 -4.58 -7.42 28.17
C GLU A 194 -6.04 -6.97 28.08
N VAL A 195 -6.46 -6.01 28.91
CA VAL A 195 -7.81 -5.43 28.90
C VAL A 195 -8.13 -4.73 27.58
N TYR A 196 -7.10 -4.26 26.85
CA TYR A 196 -7.26 -3.55 25.58
C TYR A 196 -7.07 -4.47 24.36
N ALA A 197 -6.72 -5.74 24.55
CA ALA A 197 -6.39 -6.63 23.46
C ALA A 197 -7.63 -6.92 22.60
N PRO A 198 -7.63 -6.56 21.29
CA PRO A 198 -8.74 -6.87 20.41
C PRO A 198 -8.84 -8.39 20.19
N GLY A 199 -10.06 -8.86 19.91
CA GLY A 199 -10.30 -10.27 19.59
C GLY A 199 -9.64 -10.71 18.28
N PHE A 200 -9.53 -12.02 18.05
CA PHE A 200 -8.88 -12.55 16.84
C PHE A 200 -9.48 -12.02 15.53
N PHE A 201 -10.80 -12.02 15.40
CA PHE A 201 -11.47 -11.57 14.18
C PHE A 201 -11.31 -10.06 13.94
N GLU A 202 -11.30 -9.27 15.01
CA GLU A 202 -11.04 -7.83 14.91
C GLU A 202 -9.63 -7.58 14.39
N ARG A 203 -8.62 -8.26 14.96
CA ARG A 203 -7.24 -8.22 14.47
C ARG A 203 -7.12 -8.66 13.02
N LEU A 204 -7.82 -9.73 12.64
CA LEU A 204 -7.80 -10.27 11.28
C LEU A 204 -8.34 -9.24 10.28
N ILE A 205 -9.50 -8.64 10.57
CA ILE A 205 -10.14 -7.65 9.70
C ILE A 205 -9.30 -6.37 9.63
N GLU A 206 -8.85 -5.86 10.77
CA GLU A 206 -8.00 -4.67 10.84
C GLU A 206 -6.70 -4.88 10.06
N SER A 207 -6.04 -6.01 10.26
CA SER A 207 -4.81 -6.35 9.55
C SER A 207 -5.01 -6.35 8.02
N HIS A 208 -6.08 -6.96 7.51
CA HIS A 208 -6.36 -6.96 6.08
C HIS A 208 -6.73 -5.56 5.56
N ALA A 209 -7.50 -4.78 6.32
CA ALA A 209 -7.81 -3.40 5.94
C ALA A 209 -6.52 -2.56 5.79
N VAL A 210 -5.59 -2.70 6.73
CA VAL A 210 -4.28 -2.04 6.68
C VAL A 210 -3.42 -2.57 5.52
N MET A 211 -3.44 -3.87 5.23
CA MET A 211 -2.76 -4.45 4.07
C MET A 211 -3.30 -3.87 2.75
N PHE A 212 -4.63 -3.78 2.59
CA PHE A 212 -5.25 -3.19 1.40
C PHE A 212 -4.87 -1.71 1.25
N GLN A 213 -4.96 -0.94 2.33
CA GLN A 213 -4.61 0.48 2.30
C GLN A 213 -3.13 0.67 1.99
N GLY A 214 -2.23 -0.04 2.67
CA GLY A 214 -0.79 0.01 2.43
C GLY A 214 -0.45 -0.34 0.99
N ASN A 215 -1.06 -1.42 0.46
CA ASN A 215 -0.86 -1.85 -0.91
C ASN A 215 -1.35 -0.83 -1.95
N SER A 216 -2.49 -0.18 -1.71
CA SER A 216 -3.00 0.90 -2.56
C SER A 216 -2.15 2.18 -2.52
N GLY A 217 -1.44 2.39 -1.40
CA GLY A 217 -0.57 3.54 -1.14
C GLY A 217 0.83 3.43 -1.74
N LEU A 218 1.23 2.25 -2.23
CA LEU A 218 2.51 2.05 -2.94
C LEU A 218 2.47 2.68 -4.34
N LYS A 219 2.49 4.01 -4.39
CA LYS A 219 2.55 4.78 -5.64
C LYS A 219 4.01 4.98 -6.06
N PRO A 220 4.29 5.01 -7.38
CA PRO A 220 5.64 5.27 -7.88
C PRO A 220 6.15 6.61 -7.35
N LYS A 221 7.36 6.62 -6.80
CA LYS A 221 8.04 7.88 -6.47
C LYS A 221 8.55 8.53 -7.76
N GLU A 222 8.69 9.85 -7.75
CA GLU A 222 9.31 10.56 -8.88
C GLU A 222 10.72 10.02 -9.14
N GLY A 223 11.01 9.70 -10.41
CA GLY A 223 12.29 9.13 -10.83
C GLY A 223 12.46 7.62 -10.62
N GLU A 224 11.50 6.93 -9.99
CA GLU A 224 11.57 5.48 -9.80
C GLU A 224 11.22 4.74 -11.10
N ILE A 225 12.09 3.81 -11.52
CA ILE A 225 11.87 2.98 -12.70
C ILE A 225 10.93 1.83 -12.31
N THR A 226 9.72 1.85 -12.88
CA THR A 226 8.70 0.83 -12.69
C THR A 226 8.33 0.21 -14.03
N SER A 227 7.83 -1.04 -14.03
CA SER A 227 7.42 -1.70 -15.27
C SER A 227 5.90 -1.71 -15.43
N ARG A 228 5.45 -1.78 -16.68
CA ARG A 228 4.03 -1.75 -17.06
C ARG A 228 3.57 -3.12 -17.57
N PRO A 229 2.31 -3.52 -17.35
CA PRO A 229 1.80 -4.84 -17.75
C PRO A 229 2.07 -5.22 -19.21
N TRP A 230 1.97 -4.29 -20.16
CA TRP A 230 2.24 -4.56 -21.57
C TRP A 230 3.70 -4.91 -21.88
N GLN A 231 4.64 -4.48 -21.04
CA GLN A 231 6.08 -4.71 -21.25
C GLN A 231 6.48 -6.16 -20.97
N TRP A 232 5.72 -6.87 -20.13
CA TRP A 232 6.13 -8.16 -19.60
C TRP A 232 6.06 -9.30 -20.63
N PRO A 233 4.97 -9.47 -21.41
CA PRO A 233 4.87 -10.58 -22.36
C PRO A 233 5.89 -10.50 -23.51
N ILE A 234 6.23 -9.28 -23.92
CA ILE A 234 7.20 -9.04 -25.00
C ILE A 234 8.65 -8.98 -24.52
N ASN A 235 8.88 -9.11 -23.20
CA ASN A 235 10.19 -9.00 -22.57
C ASN A 235 10.87 -7.65 -22.88
N TYR A 236 10.11 -6.55 -22.87
CA TYR A 236 10.59 -5.24 -23.36
C TYR A 236 11.76 -4.70 -22.56
N ARG A 237 11.66 -4.72 -21.22
CA ARG A 237 12.71 -4.21 -20.32
C ARG A 237 12.72 -5.05 -19.05
N GLY A 238 13.92 -5.43 -18.63
CA GLY A 238 14.15 -6.15 -17.37
C GLY A 238 14.34 -5.20 -16.19
N GLN A 239 14.85 -5.72 -15.08
CA GLN A 239 15.06 -4.97 -13.85
C GLN A 239 16.36 -5.39 -13.15
N PHE A 240 17.16 -4.42 -12.68
CA PHE A 240 18.30 -4.71 -11.82
C PHE A 240 17.83 -5.22 -10.45
N PHE A 241 18.40 -6.34 -10.00
CA PHE A 241 18.11 -6.93 -8.70
C PHE A 241 19.20 -6.62 -7.66
N SER A 242 20.46 -6.48 -8.11
CA SER A 242 21.61 -6.13 -7.27
C SER A 242 22.74 -5.54 -8.13
N GLY A 243 23.60 -4.70 -7.55
CA GLY A 243 24.79 -4.21 -8.24
C GLY A 243 25.81 -3.53 -7.33
N ASN A 244 26.96 -4.19 -7.15
CA ASN A 244 28.25 -3.56 -6.85
C ASN A 244 29.35 -4.25 -7.68
N SER A 245 29.75 -5.48 -7.33
CA SER A 245 30.77 -6.22 -8.10
C SER A 245 30.19 -7.17 -9.13
N TYR A 246 29.12 -7.89 -8.78
CA TYR A 246 28.33 -8.71 -9.68
C TYR A 246 26.95 -8.09 -9.84
N ARG A 247 26.54 -7.91 -11.10
CA ARG A 247 25.24 -7.31 -11.44
C ARG A 247 24.28 -8.41 -11.85
N ILE A 248 23.11 -8.44 -11.21
CA ILE A 248 22.04 -9.38 -11.54
C ILE A 248 20.94 -8.58 -12.22
N TYR A 249 20.56 -9.01 -13.42
CA TYR A 249 19.53 -8.36 -14.22
C TYR A 249 18.41 -9.35 -14.52
N LEU A 250 17.23 -9.06 -13.99
CA LEU A 250 16.05 -9.87 -14.17
C LEU A 250 15.46 -9.63 -15.56
N LEU A 251 15.77 -10.52 -16.48
CA LEU A 251 15.20 -10.58 -17.83
C LEU A 251 14.70 -11.99 -18.09
N GLY A 252 13.55 -12.11 -18.76
CA GLY A 252 13.09 -13.42 -19.21
C GLY A 252 14.00 -13.99 -20.28
N ASN A 253 14.14 -15.32 -20.36
CA ASN A 253 14.80 -15.93 -21.50
C ASN A 253 13.98 -15.59 -22.77
N PRO A 254 14.53 -14.80 -23.71
CA PRO A 254 13.76 -14.25 -24.83
C PRO A 254 13.22 -15.34 -25.75
N ILE A 255 13.92 -16.46 -25.91
CA ILE A 255 13.43 -17.59 -26.70
C ILE A 255 12.16 -18.17 -26.07
N ILE A 256 12.14 -18.36 -24.75
CA ILE A 256 10.96 -18.86 -24.04
C ILE A 256 9.83 -17.83 -24.08
N TRP A 257 10.11 -16.56 -23.76
CA TRP A 257 9.11 -15.49 -23.71
C TRP A 257 8.42 -15.28 -25.06
N TRP A 258 9.19 -15.17 -26.12
CA TRP A 258 8.65 -14.91 -27.45
C TRP A 258 7.98 -16.16 -28.04
N SER A 259 8.52 -17.36 -27.79
CA SER A 259 7.84 -18.60 -28.17
C SER A 259 6.48 -18.71 -27.49
N ASN A 260 6.42 -18.41 -26.19
CA ASN A 260 5.18 -18.40 -25.43
C ASN A 260 4.15 -17.44 -26.03
N LEU A 261 4.57 -16.23 -26.41
CA LEU A 261 3.70 -15.25 -27.04
C LEU A 261 3.18 -15.74 -28.41
N VAL A 262 4.05 -16.35 -29.22
CA VAL A 262 3.68 -16.93 -30.52
C VAL A 262 2.69 -18.07 -30.36
N PHE A 263 2.93 -19.02 -29.45
CA PHE A 263 2.05 -20.17 -29.24
C PHE A 263 0.74 -19.77 -28.55
N LEU A 264 0.75 -18.73 -27.71
CA LEU A 264 -0.47 -18.13 -27.17
C LEU A 264 -1.35 -17.54 -28.29
N ALA A 265 -0.75 -16.80 -29.23
CA ALA A 265 -1.47 -16.26 -30.38
C ALA A 265 -1.98 -17.38 -31.30
N ALA A 266 -1.15 -18.39 -31.58
CA ALA A 266 -1.54 -19.55 -32.37
C ALA A 266 -2.71 -20.31 -31.73
N PHE A 267 -2.70 -20.49 -30.40
CA PHE A 267 -3.82 -21.08 -29.68
C PHE A 267 -5.10 -20.28 -29.85
N VAL A 268 -5.06 -18.95 -29.67
CA VAL A 268 -6.25 -18.10 -29.83
C VAL A 268 -6.82 -18.19 -31.25
N ILE A 269 -5.96 -18.20 -32.27
CA ILE A 269 -6.37 -18.33 -33.68
C ILE A 269 -7.02 -19.70 -33.93
N VAL A 270 -6.37 -20.79 -33.51
CA VAL A 270 -6.89 -22.16 -33.70
C VAL A 270 -8.20 -22.36 -32.93
N PHE A 271 -8.27 -21.86 -31.70
CA PHE A 271 -9.47 -21.92 -30.88
C PHE A 271 -10.64 -21.16 -31.53
N ALA A 272 -10.41 -19.93 -31.99
CA ALA A 272 -11.42 -19.13 -32.67
C ALA A 272 -11.87 -19.78 -33.99
N TRP A 273 -10.93 -20.33 -34.77
CA TRP A 273 -11.23 -21.04 -36.00
C TRP A 273 -12.13 -22.27 -35.75
N ASN A 274 -11.77 -23.10 -34.77
CA ASN A 274 -12.54 -24.29 -34.41
C ASN A 274 -13.95 -23.92 -33.91
N ALA A 275 -14.06 -22.86 -33.09
CA ALA A 275 -15.36 -22.37 -32.63
C ALA A 275 -16.25 -21.89 -33.80
N ILE A 276 -15.66 -21.23 -34.80
CA ILE A 276 -16.40 -20.82 -36.01
C ILE A 276 -16.84 -22.03 -36.85
N GLN A 277 -15.98 -23.03 -37.00
CA GLN A 277 -16.33 -24.26 -37.73
C GLN A 277 -17.45 -25.03 -37.05
N GLU A 278 -17.40 -25.16 -35.73
CA GLU A 278 -18.44 -25.80 -34.93
C GLU A 278 -19.77 -25.06 -35.07
N GLN A 279 -19.76 -23.72 -34.96
CA GLN A 279 -20.97 -22.89 -35.15
C GLN A 279 -21.56 -23.01 -36.57
N ARG A 280 -20.72 -23.30 -37.58
CA ARG A 280 -21.15 -23.52 -38.97
C ARG A 280 -21.62 -24.95 -39.26
N GLY A 281 -21.55 -25.85 -38.27
CA GLY A 281 -22.01 -27.23 -38.40
C GLY A 281 -21.03 -28.19 -39.07
N TYR A 282 -19.74 -27.83 -39.18
CA TYR A 282 -18.71 -28.79 -39.59
C TYR A 282 -18.52 -29.84 -38.48
N LYS A 283 -18.57 -31.12 -38.85
CA LYS A 283 -18.34 -32.23 -37.94
C LYS A 283 -17.00 -32.87 -38.25
N ASP A 284 -16.08 -32.78 -37.30
CA ASP A 284 -14.84 -33.54 -37.33
C ASP A 284 -15.14 -35.05 -37.14
N PRO A 285 -14.26 -35.95 -37.61
CA PRO A 285 -14.36 -37.37 -37.30
C PRO A 285 -14.31 -37.62 -35.77
N ASP A 286 -15.06 -38.62 -35.26
CA ASP A 286 -15.22 -38.86 -33.81
C ASP A 286 -13.88 -39.00 -33.05
N HIS A 287 -12.88 -39.64 -33.66
CA HIS A 287 -11.54 -39.81 -33.07
C HIS A 287 -10.76 -38.49 -32.94
N VAL A 288 -11.03 -37.51 -33.82
CA VAL A 288 -10.44 -36.17 -33.78
C VAL A 288 -11.13 -35.33 -32.70
N ILE A 289 -12.46 -35.46 -32.58
CA ILE A 289 -13.26 -34.77 -31.55
C ILE A 289 -12.80 -35.15 -30.14
N GLU A 290 -12.61 -36.44 -29.84
CA GLU A 290 -12.20 -36.85 -28.49
C GLU A 290 -10.77 -36.38 -28.14
N MET A 291 -9.84 -36.49 -29.09
CA MET A 291 -8.46 -36.05 -28.90
C MET A 291 -8.34 -34.53 -28.76
N ASN A 292 -9.11 -33.77 -29.55
CA ASN A 292 -9.13 -32.31 -29.52
C ASN A 292 -9.90 -31.80 -28.29
N GLY A 293 -11.00 -32.44 -27.88
CA GLY A 293 -11.83 -31.99 -26.77
C GLY A 293 -11.07 -31.87 -25.44
N LYS A 294 -10.33 -32.92 -25.04
CA LYS A 294 -9.53 -32.90 -23.81
C LYS A 294 -8.44 -31.83 -23.85
N ARG A 295 -7.76 -31.67 -25.00
CA ARG A 295 -6.65 -30.71 -25.18
C ARG A 295 -7.15 -29.27 -25.24
N THR A 296 -8.22 -29.01 -25.96
CA THR A 296 -8.88 -27.71 -26.05
C THR A 296 -9.35 -27.26 -24.66
N LEU A 297 -9.92 -28.17 -23.87
CA LEU A 297 -10.30 -27.88 -22.49
C LEU A 297 -9.08 -27.55 -21.63
N SER A 298 -7.99 -28.33 -21.71
CA SER A 298 -6.74 -28.04 -20.99
C SER A 298 -6.16 -26.68 -21.37
N CYS A 299 -6.02 -26.38 -22.67
CA CYS A 299 -5.54 -25.08 -23.12
C CYS A 299 -6.47 -23.94 -22.71
N GLY A 300 -7.79 -24.16 -22.71
CA GLY A 300 -8.77 -23.19 -22.21
C GLY A 300 -8.55 -22.85 -20.74
N TRP A 301 -8.38 -23.85 -19.86
CA TRP A 301 -8.08 -23.61 -18.45
C TRP A 301 -6.73 -22.93 -18.23
N LEU A 302 -5.70 -23.31 -19.00
CA LEU A 302 -4.39 -22.66 -18.95
C LEU A 302 -4.47 -21.20 -19.42
N PHE A 303 -5.26 -20.92 -20.45
CA PHE A 303 -5.50 -19.55 -20.93
C PHE A 303 -6.28 -18.71 -19.91
N ILE A 304 -7.31 -19.28 -19.26
CA ILE A 304 -8.01 -18.63 -18.15
C ILE A 304 -7.04 -18.36 -16.98
N GLY A 305 -6.19 -19.32 -16.64
CA GLY A 305 -5.13 -19.14 -15.64
C GLY A 305 -4.19 -17.99 -15.98
N TRP A 306 -3.76 -17.89 -17.24
CA TRP A 306 -2.96 -16.75 -17.73
C TRP A 306 -3.72 -15.43 -17.60
N LEU A 307 -4.99 -15.37 -18.01
CA LEU A 307 -5.82 -14.16 -17.90
C LEU A 307 -5.99 -13.70 -16.45
N LEU A 308 -6.33 -14.61 -15.53
CA LEU A 308 -6.54 -14.31 -14.11
C LEU A 308 -5.26 -13.79 -13.44
N HIS A 309 -4.08 -14.23 -13.89
CA HIS A 309 -2.81 -13.78 -13.36
C HIS A 309 -2.18 -12.62 -14.14
N TYR A 310 -2.79 -12.13 -15.22
CA TYR A 310 -2.24 -11.04 -16.03
C TYR A 310 -3.17 -9.82 -16.08
N VAL A 311 -4.44 -10.02 -16.39
CA VAL A 311 -5.41 -8.95 -16.62
C VAL A 311 -5.60 -8.03 -15.40
N PRO A 312 -5.68 -8.53 -14.15
CA PRO A 312 -5.89 -7.65 -13.00
C PRO A 312 -4.83 -6.56 -12.84
N PHE A 313 -3.59 -6.80 -13.29
CA PHE A 313 -2.52 -5.82 -13.22
C PHE A 313 -2.74 -4.57 -14.07
N TRP A 314 -3.59 -4.64 -15.10
CA TRP A 314 -3.96 -3.47 -15.92
C TRP A 314 -4.83 -2.47 -15.16
N ALA A 315 -5.60 -2.93 -14.17
CA ALA A 315 -6.44 -2.08 -13.34
C ALA A 315 -5.73 -1.58 -12.05
N MET A 316 -4.54 -2.11 -11.75
CA MET A 316 -3.81 -1.76 -10.54
C MET A 316 -3.07 -0.42 -10.70
N GLY A 317 -3.40 0.57 -9.88
CA GLY A 317 -2.73 1.87 -9.86
C GLY A 317 -1.52 1.98 -8.93
N ARG A 318 -0.86 0.87 -8.59
CA ARG A 318 0.32 0.82 -7.69
C ARG A 318 1.60 0.58 -8.48
N VAL A 319 2.74 0.63 -7.82
CA VAL A 319 4.03 0.22 -8.40
C VAL A 319 3.96 -1.25 -8.83
N LEU A 320 4.41 -1.53 -10.05
CA LEU A 320 4.51 -2.87 -10.60
C LEU A 320 5.92 -3.12 -11.14
N TYR A 321 6.29 -4.39 -11.16
CA TYR A 321 7.62 -4.87 -11.51
C TYR A 321 7.52 -6.14 -12.36
N PHE A 322 8.59 -6.45 -13.09
CA PHE A 322 8.61 -7.53 -14.09
C PHE A 322 8.24 -8.91 -13.50
N HIS A 323 8.65 -9.20 -12.26
CA HIS A 323 8.36 -10.47 -11.58
C HIS A 323 6.86 -10.73 -11.33
N HIS A 324 6.01 -9.71 -11.37
CA HIS A 324 4.56 -9.88 -11.22
C HIS A 324 3.96 -10.72 -12.34
N TYR A 325 4.63 -10.80 -13.50
CA TYR A 325 4.20 -11.62 -14.63
C TYR A 325 4.50 -13.12 -14.46
N PHE A 326 5.35 -13.53 -13.52
CA PHE A 326 5.83 -14.91 -13.43
C PHE A 326 4.74 -15.97 -13.24
N PRO A 327 3.69 -15.73 -12.43
CA PRO A 327 2.56 -16.67 -12.37
C PRO A 327 1.85 -16.82 -13.72
N ALA A 328 1.59 -15.72 -14.43
CA ALA A 328 0.99 -15.78 -15.76
C ALA A 328 1.91 -16.49 -16.77
N LEU A 329 3.21 -16.19 -16.75
CA LEU A 329 4.21 -16.88 -17.57
C LEU A 329 4.15 -18.40 -17.39
N LEU A 330 4.01 -18.90 -16.16
CA LEU A 330 3.91 -20.34 -15.91
C LEU A 330 2.75 -20.97 -16.69
N PHE A 331 1.56 -20.36 -16.65
CA PHE A 331 0.41 -20.80 -17.45
C PHE A 331 0.68 -20.72 -18.95
N SER A 332 1.34 -19.66 -19.41
CA SER A 332 1.71 -19.48 -20.82
C SER A 332 2.71 -20.54 -21.31
N SER A 333 3.71 -20.90 -20.48
CA SER A 333 4.68 -21.96 -20.77
C SER A 333 4.03 -23.35 -20.80
N MET A 334 3.12 -23.64 -19.86
CA MET A 334 2.35 -24.89 -19.87
C MET A 334 1.47 -24.99 -21.12
N LEU A 335 0.78 -23.90 -21.49
CA LEU A 335 -0.03 -23.84 -22.71
C LEU A 335 0.85 -24.10 -23.95
N THR A 336 2.01 -23.46 -24.01
CA THR A 336 2.98 -23.68 -25.08
C THR A 336 3.41 -25.13 -25.18
N GLY A 337 3.70 -25.79 -24.06
CA GLY A 337 4.02 -27.22 -24.04
C GLY A 337 2.90 -28.10 -24.63
N VAL A 338 1.64 -27.81 -24.30
CA VAL A 338 0.48 -28.54 -24.85
C VAL A 338 0.32 -28.29 -26.35
N VAL A 339 0.44 -27.03 -26.79
CA VAL A 339 0.32 -26.66 -28.22
C VAL A 339 1.46 -27.25 -29.05
N VAL A 340 2.70 -27.18 -28.57
CA VAL A 340 3.86 -27.80 -29.23
C VAL A 340 3.66 -29.32 -29.32
N SER A 341 3.25 -29.98 -28.24
CA SER A 341 2.94 -31.42 -28.27
C SER A 341 1.85 -31.76 -29.29
N TYR A 342 0.83 -30.91 -29.39
CA TYR A 342 -0.23 -31.04 -30.39
C TYR A 342 0.32 -30.94 -31.82
N LEU A 343 1.12 -29.91 -32.12
CA LEU A 343 1.69 -29.70 -33.45
C LEU A 343 2.65 -30.83 -33.85
N LEU A 344 3.47 -31.32 -32.92
CA LEU A 344 4.35 -32.47 -33.18
C LEU A 344 3.56 -33.75 -33.48
N LYS A 345 2.48 -34.01 -32.74
CA LYS A 345 1.60 -35.16 -33.01
C LYS A 345 0.81 -35.01 -34.31
N ALA A 346 0.38 -33.79 -34.64
CA ALA A 346 -0.25 -33.50 -35.92
C ALA A 346 0.73 -33.77 -37.08
N LEU A 347 2.00 -33.35 -36.95
CA LEU A 347 3.04 -33.67 -37.92
C LEU A 347 3.26 -35.18 -38.06
N GLN A 348 3.28 -35.93 -36.95
CA GLN A 348 3.38 -37.40 -36.98
C GLN A 348 2.23 -38.04 -37.77
N SER A 349 1.02 -37.49 -37.72
CA SER A 349 -0.14 -38.07 -38.42
C SER A 349 -0.02 -38.07 -39.95
N VAL A 350 0.82 -37.17 -40.50
CA VAL A 350 1.04 -37.00 -41.96
C VAL A 350 2.25 -37.81 -42.45
N LEU A 351 3.10 -38.30 -41.54
CA LEU A 351 4.35 -38.96 -41.87
C LEU A 351 4.23 -40.50 -41.99
N PRO A 352 5.10 -41.16 -42.77
CA PRO A 352 5.19 -42.63 -42.80
C PRO A 352 5.52 -43.21 -41.42
N GLU A 353 4.96 -44.37 -41.09
CA GLU A 353 5.07 -45.01 -39.76
C GLU A 353 6.53 -45.20 -39.30
N THR A 354 7.44 -45.50 -40.23
CA THR A 354 8.86 -45.68 -39.98
C THR A 354 9.56 -44.39 -39.50
N LEU A 355 9.01 -43.22 -39.83
CA LEU A 355 9.63 -41.93 -39.58
C LEU A 355 8.97 -41.15 -38.43
N LYS A 356 7.76 -41.52 -38.00
CA LYS A 356 6.97 -40.79 -36.98
C LYS A 356 7.72 -40.60 -35.66
N ASN A 357 8.31 -41.67 -35.13
CA ASN A 357 9.02 -41.62 -33.85
C ASN A 357 10.34 -40.86 -33.96
N ALA A 358 11.10 -41.11 -35.03
CA ALA A 358 12.36 -40.44 -35.28
C ALA A 358 12.18 -38.92 -35.39
N VAL A 359 11.17 -38.47 -36.15
CA VAL A 359 10.88 -37.03 -36.32
C VAL A 359 10.42 -36.38 -35.02
N PHE A 360 9.56 -37.04 -34.25
CA PHE A 360 9.10 -36.51 -32.97
C PHE A 360 10.24 -36.34 -31.96
N HIS A 361 11.10 -37.36 -31.83
CA HIS A 361 12.26 -37.30 -30.95
C HIS A 361 13.28 -36.27 -31.42
N PHE A 362 13.51 -36.17 -32.73
CA PHE A 362 14.40 -35.16 -33.30
C PHE A 362 13.93 -33.75 -32.97
N PHE A 363 12.68 -33.39 -33.29
CA PHE A 363 12.17 -32.04 -33.02
C PHE A 363 12.09 -31.73 -31.53
N SER A 364 11.67 -32.71 -30.71
CA SER A 364 11.67 -32.55 -29.25
C SER A 364 13.09 -32.30 -28.73
N GLY A 365 14.07 -33.08 -29.19
CA GLY A 365 15.49 -32.89 -28.86
C GLY A 365 16.02 -31.52 -29.27
N VAL A 366 15.67 -31.05 -30.47
CA VAL A 366 16.03 -29.70 -30.95
C VAL A 366 15.42 -28.61 -30.05
N ILE A 367 14.14 -28.73 -29.68
CA ILE A 367 13.48 -27.76 -28.79
C ILE A 367 14.18 -27.72 -27.43
N PHE A 368 14.46 -28.87 -26.82
CA PHE A 368 15.19 -28.93 -25.55
C PHE A 368 16.60 -28.35 -25.67
N ALA A 369 17.33 -28.68 -26.75
CA ALA A 369 18.67 -28.16 -26.98
C ALA A 369 18.67 -26.62 -27.12
N VAL A 370 17.69 -26.05 -27.85
CA VAL A 370 17.54 -24.60 -28.00
C VAL A 370 17.22 -23.92 -26.67
N ILE A 371 16.35 -24.52 -25.83
CA ILE A 371 16.03 -23.99 -24.50
C ILE A 371 17.27 -24.02 -23.59
N LEU A 372 18.01 -25.14 -23.56
CA LEU A 372 19.21 -25.27 -22.75
C LEU A 372 20.33 -24.34 -23.22
N TYR A 373 20.54 -24.24 -24.54
CA TYR A 373 21.55 -23.37 -25.11
C TYR A 373 21.23 -21.89 -24.90
N SER A 374 19.97 -21.48 -25.07
CA SER A 374 19.54 -20.11 -24.76
C SER A 374 19.70 -19.79 -23.27
N PHE A 375 19.38 -20.72 -22.36
CA PHE A 375 19.66 -20.53 -20.94
C PHE A 375 21.16 -20.38 -20.68
N TYR A 376 22.00 -21.21 -21.28
CA TYR A 376 23.46 -21.10 -21.14
C TYR A 376 23.97 -19.72 -21.55
N LEU A 377 23.54 -19.20 -22.70
CA LEU A 377 23.91 -17.86 -23.18
C LEU A 377 23.48 -16.74 -22.21
N PHE A 378 22.24 -16.80 -21.70
CA PHE A 378 21.69 -15.78 -20.80
C PHE A 378 21.96 -16.06 -19.31
N SER A 379 22.64 -17.15 -18.96
CA SER A 379 22.90 -17.54 -17.57
C SER A 379 23.66 -16.50 -16.73
N PRO A 380 24.57 -15.67 -17.30
CA PRO A 380 25.21 -14.59 -16.53
C PRO A 380 24.20 -13.58 -15.97
N LEU A 381 23.04 -13.37 -16.61
CA LEU A 381 22.00 -12.47 -16.09
C LEU A 381 21.45 -12.95 -14.73
N SER A 382 21.44 -14.26 -14.51
CA SER A 382 20.93 -14.90 -13.29
C SER A 382 22.03 -15.20 -12.27
N TYR A 383 23.19 -15.69 -12.73
CA TYR A 383 24.32 -16.05 -11.84
C TYR A 383 25.24 -14.88 -11.51
N GLY A 384 25.10 -13.75 -12.20
CA GLY A 384 25.86 -12.53 -11.99
C GLY A 384 26.79 -12.23 -13.16
N MET A 385 26.64 -11.03 -13.72
CA MET A 385 27.54 -10.50 -14.75
C MET A 385 28.65 -9.66 -14.11
N SER A 386 29.83 -9.72 -14.71
CA SER A 386 30.97 -8.84 -14.43
C SER A 386 31.43 -8.14 -15.73
N GLY A 387 32.23 -7.08 -15.58
CA GLY A 387 32.75 -6.32 -16.73
C GLY A 387 31.83 -5.17 -17.16
N PRO A 388 32.01 -4.66 -18.39
CA PRO A 388 31.26 -3.51 -18.90
C PRO A 388 29.79 -3.85 -19.23
N ASN A 389 28.94 -2.83 -19.36
CA ASN A 389 27.52 -3.00 -19.74
C ASN A 389 27.41 -3.58 -21.16
N SER A 390 26.31 -4.27 -21.46
CA SER A 390 26.01 -4.83 -22.79
C SER A 390 25.91 -3.79 -23.92
N ASN A 391 25.89 -2.49 -23.59
CA ASN A 391 26.00 -1.41 -24.58
C ASN A 391 27.42 -1.24 -25.14
N GLU A 392 28.42 -1.71 -24.42
CA GLU A 392 29.82 -1.56 -24.81
C GLU A 392 30.26 -2.76 -25.66
N PRO A 393 30.92 -2.54 -26.82
CA PRO A 393 31.41 -3.62 -27.68
C PRO A 393 32.41 -4.56 -27.00
N SER A 394 33.03 -4.12 -25.91
CA SER A 394 33.94 -4.91 -25.07
C SER A 394 33.23 -5.88 -24.14
N SER A 395 31.90 -5.81 -24.02
CA SER A 395 31.11 -6.67 -23.13
C SER A 395 30.88 -8.05 -23.76
N ILE A 396 31.06 -9.10 -22.95
CA ILE A 396 30.71 -10.47 -23.33
C ILE A 396 29.20 -10.63 -23.63
N MET A 397 28.38 -9.71 -23.13
CA MET A 397 26.93 -9.71 -23.31
C MET A 397 26.46 -8.83 -24.48
N TYR A 398 27.38 -8.15 -25.18
CA TYR A 398 27.03 -7.20 -26.26
C TYR A 398 26.19 -7.87 -27.36
N GLY A 399 26.61 -9.05 -27.84
CA GLY A 399 25.88 -9.82 -28.86
C GLY A 399 24.54 -10.41 -28.39
N LEU A 400 24.26 -10.37 -27.09
CA LEU A 400 23.03 -10.88 -26.49
C LEU A 400 22.00 -9.77 -26.22
N LYS A 401 22.36 -8.51 -26.46
CA LYS A 401 21.44 -7.37 -26.38
C LYS A 401 20.58 -7.30 -27.64
N TRP A 402 19.45 -8.00 -27.64
CA TRP A 402 18.56 -8.07 -28.81
C TRP A 402 17.55 -6.91 -28.88
N LEU A 403 17.30 -6.22 -27.77
CA LEU A 403 16.46 -5.02 -27.72
C LEU A 403 17.24 -3.85 -27.12
N ASP A 404 17.07 -2.66 -27.69
CA ASP A 404 17.73 -1.43 -27.21
C ASP A 404 17.39 -1.09 -25.76
N SER A 405 16.16 -1.45 -25.34
CA SER A 405 15.61 -1.26 -24.00
C SER A 405 16.20 -2.20 -22.95
N TRP A 406 17.02 -3.18 -23.33
CA TRP A 406 17.74 -4.03 -22.38
C TRP A 406 19.01 -3.31 -21.92
N GLU A 407 19.21 -3.25 -20.61
CA GLU A 407 20.21 -2.36 -19.99
C GLU A 407 21.27 -3.13 -19.17
N PHE A 408 21.37 -4.44 -19.34
CA PHE A 408 22.24 -5.32 -18.54
C PHE A 408 23.73 -5.14 -18.80
#